data_AF-A0A9D8GMB0-F1
#
_entry.id   AF-A0A9D8GMB0-F1
#
_cell.length_a   1.000
_cell.length_b   1.000
_cell.length_c   1.000
_cell.angle_alpha   90.00
_cell.angle_beta   90.00
_cell.angle_gamma   90.00
#
_symmetry.space_group_name_H-M   'P 1'
#
loop_
_entity.id
_entity.type
_entity.pdbx_description
1 polymer ?
#
loop_
_entity_poly.entity_id
_entity_poly.type
_entity_poly.pdbx_seq_one_letter_code
_entity_poly.pdbx_strand_id
1 'polypeptide(L)'
;MPDYPDRLLPINERAAAILKKRTLTTLYNERPTRLDNLHRELDAAVVAAYGWPSDLADDDVLASLFALNQERAGAQDSPKTGVGRKKKGSA
;
A
#
# COMPACT_ATOMS: atom_id res chain seq x y z
N MET A 1 9.33 -15.10 -11.36
CA MET A 1 8.37 -13.99 -11.41
C MET A 1 7.27 -14.39 -12.38
N PRO A 2 6.02 -14.60 -11.94
CA PRO A 2 4.99 -15.16 -12.81
C PRO A 2 4.42 -14.10 -13.75
N ASP A 3 4.49 -14.40 -15.04
CA ASP A 3 3.53 -14.05 -16.11
C ASP A 3 2.98 -12.61 -16.18
N TYR A 4 3.88 -11.63 -16.34
CA TYR A 4 3.46 -10.31 -16.81
C TYR A 4 3.32 -10.35 -18.34
N PRO A 5 2.26 -9.76 -18.91
CA PRO A 5 2.12 -9.69 -20.35
C PRO A 5 3.29 -8.91 -20.97
N ASP A 6 3.68 -9.31 -22.19
CA ASP A 6 4.75 -8.65 -22.92
C ASP A 6 4.54 -7.14 -23.00
N ARG A 7 5.64 -6.39 -22.89
CA ARG A 7 5.62 -4.93 -23.04
C ARG A 7 5.00 -4.57 -24.39
N LEU A 8 4.00 -3.68 -24.35
CA LEU A 8 3.34 -3.19 -25.56
C LEU A 8 4.35 -2.54 -26.51
N LEU A 9 4.59 -3.17 -27.67
CA LEU A 9 5.40 -2.61 -28.74
C LEU A 9 4.49 -1.86 -29.73
N PRO A 10 4.82 -0.60 -30.08
CA PRO A 10 4.06 0.12 -31.10
C PRO A 10 4.18 -0.54 -32.47
N ILE A 11 3.04 -0.72 -33.15
CA ILE A 11 3.00 -1.27 -34.51
C ILE A 11 3.48 -0.25 -35.55
N ASN A 12 3.39 1.05 -35.27
CA ASN A 12 3.84 2.14 -36.14
C ASN A 12 4.11 3.45 -35.35
N GLU A 13 4.65 4.46 -36.03
CA GLU A 13 4.98 5.78 -35.48
C GLU A 13 3.79 6.49 -34.82
N ARG A 14 2.60 6.40 -35.42
CA ARG A 14 1.37 6.99 -34.85
C ARG A 14 1.00 6.31 -33.53
N ALA A 15 1.09 4.99 -33.47
CA ALA A 15 0.88 4.22 -32.25
C ALA A 15 1.96 4.54 -31.20
N ALA A 16 3.21 4.76 -31.61
CA ALA A 16 4.30 5.14 -30.72
C ALA A 16 4.03 6.50 -30.04
N ALA A 17 3.54 7.47 -30.81
CA ALA A 17 3.16 8.78 -30.28
C ALA A 17 2.00 8.72 -29.27
N ILE A 18 1.02 7.82 -29.48
CA ILE A 18 -0.08 7.60 -28.53
C ILE A 18 0.43 6.88 -27.27
N LEU A 19 1.26 5.84 -27.43
CA LEU A 19 1.81 5.08 -26.31
C LEU A 19 2.66 5.96 -25.39
N LYS A 20 3.44 6.88 -25.96
CA LYS A 20 4.26 7.84 -25.21
C LYS A 20 3.45 8.72 -24.24
N LYS A 21 2.17 8.99 -24.54
CA LYS A 21 1.27 9.78 -23.68
C LYS A 21 0.60 8.94 -22.60
N ARG A 22 0.54 7.61 -22.75
CA ARG A 22 -0.09 6.68 -21.79
C ARG A 22 0.86 6.34 -20.65
N THR A 23 1.24 7.36 -19.89
CA THR A 23 2.05 7.20 -18.68
C THR A 23 1.16 7.19 -17.44
N LEU A 24 1.64 6.60 -16.34
CA LEU A 24 0.93 6.68 -15.05
C LEU A 24 0.72 8.14 -14.63
N THR A 25 1.74 9.00 -14.79
CA THR A 25 1.62 10.42 -14.48
C THR A 25 0.47 11.08 -15.23
N THR A 26 0.36 10.86 -16.55
CA THR A 26 -0.74 11.41 -17.34
C THR A 26 -2.09 10.84 -16.88
N LEU A 27 -2.18 9.53 -16.66
CA LEU A 27 -3.41 8.86 -16.21
C LEU A 27 -3.91 9.38 -14.86
N TYR A 28 -3.01 9.55 -13.88
CA TYR A 28 -3.36 10.04 -12.55
C TYR A 28 -3.68 11.53 -12.53
N ASN A 29 -3.09 12.32 -13.45
CA ASN A 29 -3.44 13.73 -13.61
C ASN A 29 -4.80 13.93 -14.28
N GLU A 30 -5.11 13.14 -15.32
CA GLU A 30 -6.42 13.19 -16.00
C GLU A 30 -7.55 12.65 -15.13
N ARG A 31 -7.22 11.72 -14.21
CA ARG A 31 -8.11 11.09 -13.22
C ARG A 31 -9.50 10.75 -13.78
N PRO A 32 -9.59 9.89 -14.80
CA PRO A 32 -10.87 9.52 -15.42
C PRO A 32 -11.80 8.81 -14.41
N THR A 33 -13.11 8.96 -14.58
CA THR A 33 -14.14 8.42 -13.64
C THR A 33 -13.98 6.94 -13.34
N ARG A 34 -13.55 6.13 -14.31
CA ARG A 34 -13.28 4.70 -14.09
C ARG A 34 -12.17 4.48 -13.06
N LEU A 35 -11.08 5.25 -13.16
CA LEU A 35 -9.97 5.14 -12.21
C LEU A 35 -10.44 5.55 -10.82
N ASP A 36 -11.19 6.63 -10.72
CA ASP A 36 -11.73 7.11 -9.45
C ASP A 36 -12.68 6.09 -8.79
N ASN A 37 -13.58 5.48 -9.57
CA ASN A 37 -14.46 4.41 -9.08
C ASN A 37 -13.68 3.19 -8.56
N LEU A 38 -12.64 2.76 -9.29
CA LEU A 38 -11.78 1.65 -8.86
C LEU A 38 -11.03 1.98 -7.57
N HIS A 39 -10.56 3.22 -7.42
CA HIS A 39 -9.94 3.69 -6.18
C HIS A 39 -10.95 3.65 -5.02
N ARG A 40 -12.19 4.12 -5.22
CA ARG A 40 -13.23 4.05 -4.19
C ARG A 40 -13.56 2.63 -3.75
N GLU A 41 -13.62 1.68 -4.69
CA GLU A 41 -13.83 0.26 -4.37
C GLU A 41 -12.65 -0.31 -3.55
N LEU A 42 -11.42 0.05 -3.92
CA LEU A 42 -10.22 -0.35 -3.18
C LEU A 42 -10.22 0.24 -1.77
N ASP A 43 -10.50 1.53 -1.63
CA ASP A 43 -10.51 2.22 -0.35
C ASP A 43 -11.55 1.61 0.60
N ALA A 44 -12.75 1.30 0.09
CA ALA A 44 -13.79 0.62 0.87
C ALA A 44 -13.33 -0.77 1.36
N ALA A 45 -12.64 -1.55 0.52
CA ALA A 45 -12.12 -2.85 0.90
C ALA A 45 -11.00 -2.75 1.95
N VAL A 46 -10.12 -1.74 1.83
CA VAL A 46 -9.04 -1.48 2.79
C VAL A 46 -9.62 -1.07 4.14
N VAL A 47 -10.55 -0.11 4.15
CA VAL A 47 -11.22 0.35 5.37
C VAL A 47 -11.92 -0.81 6.09
N ALA A 48 -12.62 -1.67 5.34
CA ALA A 48 -13.22 -2.88 5.89
C ALA A 48 -12.17 -3.86 6.48
N ALA A 49 -11.00 -4.00 5.84
CA ALA A 49 -9.92 -4.85 6.34
C ALA A 49 -9.30 -4.34 7.66
N TYR A 50 -9.26 -3.02 7.85
CA TYR A 50 -8.87 -2.40 9.12
C TYR A 50 -9.99 -2.42 10.18
N GLY A 51 -11.21 -2.81 9.80
CA GLY A 51 -12.37 -2.77 10.69
C GLY A 51 -12.85 -1.35 10.99
N TRP A 52 -12.55 -0.40 10.10
CA TRP A 52 -12.87 1.01 10.26
C TRP A 52 -14.19 1.37 9.56
N PRO A 53 -14.89 2.43 10.02
CA PRO A 53 -16.08 2.92 9.35
C PRO A 53 -15.77 3.48 7.96
N SER A 54 -16.68 3.25 6.99
CA SER A 54 -16.50 3.65 5.59
C SER A 54 -16.72 5.16 5.32
N ASP A 55 -17.19 5.90 6.31
CA ASP A 55 -17.50 7.33 6.26
C ASP A 55 -16.46 8.20 7.00
N LEU A 56 -15.29 7.65 7.32
CA LEU A 56 -14.19 8.41 7.93
C LEU A 56 -13.72 9.53 7.00
N ALA A 57 -13.48 10.70 7.58
CA ALA A 57 -12.76 11.76 6.89
C ALA A 57 -11.27 11.40 6.78
N ASP A 58 -10.58 11.97 5.78
CA ASP A 58 -9.16 11.73 5.55
C ASP A 58 -8.31 11.97 6.81
N ASP A 59 -8.63 13.02 7.58
CA ASP A 59 -7.92 13.35 8.82
C ASP A 59 -8.09 12.26 9.90
N ASP A 60 -9.26 11.63 9.99
CA ASP A 60 -9.53 10.56 10.96
C ASP A 60 -8.80 9.26 10.59
N VAL A 61 -8.70 8.98 9.28
CA VAL A 61 -7.89 7.87 8.75
C VAL A 61 -6.41 8.10 9.10
N LEU A 62 -5.90 9.32 8.91
CA LEU A 62 -4.52 9.68 9.25
C LEU A 62 -4.25 9.53 10.76
N ALA A 63 -5.16 10.02 11.61
CA ALA A 63 -5.04 9.90 13.06
C ALA A 63 -5.01 8.42 13.51
N SER A 64 -5.89 7.59 12.93
CA SER A 64 -5.97 6.16 13.23
C SER A 64 -4.72 5.40 12.79
N LEU A 65 -4.18 5.69 11.59
CA LEU A 65 -2.91 5.14 11.12
C LEU A 65 -1.73 5.57 11.99
N PHE A 66 -1.72 6.83 12.44
CA PHE A 66 -0.67 7.36 13.29
C PHE A 66 -0.65 6.67 14.66
N ALA A 67 -1.81 6.47 15.29
CA ALA A 67 -1.92 5.73 16.54
C ALA A 67 -1.41 4.28 16.39
N LEU A 68 -1.86 3.57 15.37
CA LEU A 68 -1.43 2.20 15.05
C LEU A 68 0.09 2.11 14.83
N ASN A 69 0.68 3.10 14.17
CA ASN A 69 2.13 3.14 13.96
C ASN A 69 2.91 3.38 15.26
N GLN A 70 2.40 4.21 16.18
CA GLN A 70 3.02 4.41 17.49
C GLN A 70 2.98 3.14 18.35
N GLU A 71 1.85 2.43 18.38
CA GLU A 71 1.72 1.15 19.08
C GLU A 71 2.71 0.11 18.56
N ARG A 72 2.82 0.00 17.23
CA ARG A 72 3.78 -0.91 16.59
C ARG A 72 5.22 -0.53 16.91
N ALA A 73 5.58 0.75 16.84
CA ALA A 73 6.92 1.22 17.17
C ALA A 73 7.30 0.86 18.62
N GLY A 74 6.41 1.12 19.59
CA GLY A 74 6.63 0.72 20.98
C GLY A 74 6.73 -0.81 21.19
N ALA A 75 5.99 -1.60 20.42
CA ALA A 75 6.08 -3.05 20.43
C ALA A 75 7.37 -3.60 19.77
N GLN A 76 7.95 -2.89 18.79
CA GLN A 76 9.22 -3.28 18.15
C GLN A 76 10.44 -2.94 19.03
N ASP A 77 10.37 -1.86 19.83
CA ASP A 77 11.43 -1.46 20.78
C ASP A 77 11.42 -2.28 22.07
N SER A 78 10.42 -3.16 22.24
CA SER A 78 10.41 -4.16 23.30
C SER A 78 11.51 -5.20 23.01
N PRO A 79 12.57 -5.34 23.85
CA PRO A 79 13.59 -6.34 23.62
C PRO A 79 12.93 -7.71 23.67
N LYS A 80 12.97 -8.45 22.55
CA LYS A 80 12.53 -9.86 22.50
C LYS A 80 13.18 -10.57 23.68
N THR A 81 12.34 -10.97 24.63
CA THR A 81 12.71 -11.55 25.91
C THR A 81 13.72 -12.66 25.69
N GLY A 82 14.89 -12.52 26.32
CA GLY A 82 16.04 -13.37 26.10
C GLY A 82 15.72 -14.86 26.32
N VAL A 83 16.08 -15.68 25.34
CA VAL A 83 16.23 -17.12 25.54
C VAL A 83 17.24 -17.33 26.66
N GLY A 84 16.77 -17.89 27.77
CA GLY A 84 17.54 -18.05 28.99
C GLY A 84 18.88 -18.74 28.78
N ARG A 85 19.97 -18.02 29.03
CA ARG A 85 21.27 -18.64 29.33
C ARG A 85 21.16 -19.32 30.69
N LYS A 86 20.97 -20.64 30.65
CA LYS A 86 21.04 -21.56 31.79
C LYS A 86 22.34 -21.28 32.57
N LYS A 87 22.25 -20.66 33.75
CA LYS A 87 23.34 -20.69 34.74
C LYS A 87 23.53 -22.16 35.13
N LYS A 88 24.59 -22.80 34.63
CA LYS A 88 25.11 -24.00 35.29
C LYS A 88 25.97 -23.54 36.46
N GLY A 89 25.57 -23.96 37.65
CA GLY A 89 26.23 -23.67 38.90
C GLY A 89 27.62 -24.28 39.00
N SER A 90 28.40 -23.61 39.83
CA SER A 90 29.43 -24.09 40.76
C SER A 90 29.55 -25.62 40.90
N ALA A 91 30.75 -26.13 40.64
CA ALA A 91 31.54 -27.05 41.48
C ALA A 91 32.91 -27.25 40.83
#